data_AF-A0A6M6R285-F1
#
_entry.id   AF-A0A6M6R285-F1
#
_cell.length_a   1.000
_cell.length_b   1.000
_cell.length_c   1.000
_cell.angle_alpha   90.00
_cell.angle_beta   90.00
_cell.angle_gamma   90.00
#
_symmetry.space_group_name_H-M   'P 1'
#
loop_
_entity.id
_entity.type
_entity.pdbx_description
1 polymer ?
#
loop_
_entity_poly.entity_id
_entity_poly.type
_entity_poly.pdbx_seq_one_letter_code
_entity_poly.pdbx_strand_id
1 'polypeptide(L)'
;AELFMPIKLVPKQFEVLVEVVRRALDRVRAQERAIMQLCVRDARMARADFLRLFPTNEVDQGWAAFLARGKAKYAEAIGRVQAEVERCQQKLIDLEAETGLTVAEIKDINRRMSIGEAKARRA
;
A
#
# COMPACT_ATOMS: atom_id res chain seq x y z
N ALA A 1 -8.91 -36.89 6.36
CA ALA A 1 -7.63 -36.50 6.97
C ALA A 1 -7.76 -35.09 7.53
N GLU A 2 -8.42 -35.00 8.68
CA GLU A 2 -8.60 -33.80 9.49
C GLU A 2 -7.38 -33.64 10.41
N LEU A 3 -6.29 -33.05 9.89
CA LEU A 3 -5.06 -32.83 10.68
C LEU A 3 -4.59 -31.39 10.54
N PHE A 4 -5.47 -30.44 10.85
CA PHE A 4 -5.06 -29.10 11.27
C PHE A 4 -5.92 -28.70 12.47
N MET A 5 -5.68 -29.35 13.62
CA MET A 5 -6.00 -28.76 14.91
C MET A 5 -5.30 -27.39 15.02
N PRO A 6 -5.91 -26.42 15.72
CA PRO A 6 -5.42 -25.05 15.73
C PRO A 6 -4.03 -25.08 16.34
N ILE A 7 -3.03 -24.66 15.57
CA ILE A 7 -1.73 -24.33 16.12
C ILE A 7 -2.06 -23.28 17.20
N LYS A 8 -2.04 -23.68 18.47
CA LYS A 8 -1.92 -22.75 19.59
C LYS A 8 -0.55 -22.12 19.40
N LEU A 9 -0.46 -21.15 18.48
CA LEU A 9 0.70 -20.28 18.40
C LEU A 9 0.82 -19.71 19.81
N VAL A 10 1.95 -19.98 20.43
CA VAL A 10 2.31 -19.37 21.71
C VAL A 10 2.10 -17.87 21.52
N PRO A 11 1.29 -17.19 22.36
CA PRO A 11 0.88 -15.79 22.14
C PRO A 11 2.02 -14.85 21.74
N LYS A 12 3.23 -15.10 22.25
CA LYS A 12 4.47 -14.36 21.92
C LYS A 12 4.91 -14.45 20.45
N GLN A 13 4.70 -15.57 19.76
CA GLN A 13 5.06 -15.70 18.33
C GLN A 13 4.03 -15.02 17.42
N PHE A 14 2.77 -14.99 17.85
CA PHE A 14 1.72 -14.25 17.16
C PHE A 14 1.97 -12.74 17.21
N GLU A 15 2.40 -12.21 18.35
CA GLU A 15 2.77 -10.80 18.51
C GLU A 15 3.90 -10.36 17.56
N VAL A 16 4.94 -11.17 17.40
CA VAL A 16 6.06 -10.88 16.48
C VAL A 16 5.58 -10.84 15.03
N LEU A 17 4.74 -11.78 14.61
CA LEU A 17 4.17 -11.79 13.26
C LEU A 17 3.29 -10.58 12.99
N VAL A 18 2.45 -10.21 13.98
CA VAL A 18 1.62 -9.00 13.92
C VAL A 18 2.48 -7.75 13.79
N GLU A 19 3.60 -7.68 14.51
CA GLU A 19 4.51 -6.53 14.44
C GLU A 19 5.17 -6.41 13.05
N VAL A 20 5.57 -7.52 12.44
CA VAL A 20 6.11 -7.53 11.07
C VAL A 20 5.09 -6.98 10.07
N VAL A 21 3.83 -7.44 10.14
CA VAL A 21 2.77 -6.96 9.25
C VAL A 21 2.46 -5.47 9.48
N ARG A 22 2.44 -5.02 10.75
CA ARG A 22 2.25 -3.59 11.08
C ARG A 22 3.37 -2.72 10.50
N ARG A 23 4.63 -3.15 10.64
CA ARG A 23 5.78 -2.45 10.06
C ARG A 23 5.74 -2.41 8.54
N ALA A 24 5.36 -3.52 7.89
CA ALA A 24 5.17 -3.56 6.44
C ALA A 24 4.07 -2.58 5.99
N LEU A 25 2.94 -2.54 6.69
CA LEU A 25 1.87 -1.59 6.40
C LEU A 25 2.30 -0.13 6.58
N ASP A 26 3.08 0.18 7.62
CA ASP A 26 3.58 1.54 7.84
C ASP A 26 4.49 2.00 6.71
N ARG A 27 5.32 1.08 6.17
CA ARG A 27 6.13 1.31 4.96
C ARG A 27 5.25 1.56 3.73
N VAL A 28 4.22 0.74 3.52
CA VAL A 28 3.22 0.96 2.44
C VAL A 28 2.63 2.37 2.56
N ARG A 29 2.03 2.69 3.70
CA ARG A 29 1.35 3.98 3.92
C ARG A 29 2.31 5.17 3.77
N ALA A 30 3.58 5.01 4.11
CA ALA A 30 4.58 6.05 3.90
C ALA A 30 4.81 6.33 2.42
N GLN A 31 4.94 5.28 1.59
CA GLN A 31 5.07 5.46 0.14
C GLN A 31 3.80 6.01 -0.50
N GLU A 32 2.62 5.52 -0.10
CA GLU A 32 1.35 6.05 -0.60
C GLU A 32 1.19 7.55 -0.31
N ARG A 33 1.54 7.98 0.90
CA ARG A 33 1.52 9.40 1.27
C ARG A 33 2.52 10.21 0.46
N ALA A 34 3.72 9.68 0.20
CA ALA A 34 4.73 10.34 -0.62
C ALA A 34 4.21 10.53 -2.06
N ILE A 35 3.68 9.48 -2.67
CA ILE A 35 3.09 9.54 -4.02
C ILE A 35 1.91 10.51 -4.05
N MET A 36 1.04 10.48 -3.04
CA MET A 36 -0.07 11.43 -2.94
C MET A 36 0.42 12.88 -2.87
N GLN A 37 1.50 13.17 -2.13
CA GLN A 37 2.07 14.53 -2.10
C GLN A 37 2.62 14.93 -3.47
N LEU A 38 3.39 14.07 -4.14
CA LEU A 38 3.93 14.34 -5.47
C LEU A 38 2.80 14.62 -6.49
N CYS A 39 1.76 13.80 -6.51
CA CYS A 39 0.66 13.95 -7.46
C CYS A 39 -0.25 15.14 -7.13
N VAL A 40 -0.65 15.31 -5.86
CA VAL A 40 -1.65 16.32 -5.47
C VAL A 40 -1.02 17.70 -5.28
N ARG A 41 0.16 17.77 -4.65
CA ARG A 41 0.82 19.04 -4.33
C ARG A 41 1.66 19.53 -5.50
N ASP A 42 2.55 18.70 -6.01
CA ASP A 42 3.54 19.12 -7.01
C ASP A 42 2.95 19.08 -8.43
N ALA A 43 2.19 18.05 -8.75
CA ALA A 43 1.50 17.96 -10.04
C ALA A 43 0.09 18.59 -10.08
N ARG A 44 -0.38 19.15 -8.94
CA ARG A 44 -1.69 19.80 -8.80
C ARG A 44 -2.89 18.93 -9.25
N MET A 45 -2.77 17.61 -9.13
CA MET A 45 -3.89 16.70 -9.39
C MET A 45 -4.96 16.88 -8.30
N ALA A 46 -6.24 16.84 -8.69
CA ALA A 46 -7.32 16.84 -7.71
C ALA A 46 -7.25 15.58 -6.83
N ARG A 47 -7.35 15.76 -5.51
CA ARG A 47 -7.29 14.64 -4.55
C ARG A 47 -8.35 13.56 -4.84
N ALA A 48 -9.53 13.96 -5.29
CA ALA A 48 -10.59 13.03 -5.66
C ALA A 48 -10.18 12.12 -6.83
N ASP A 49 -9.48 12.67 -7.83
CA ASP A 49 -8.98 11.88 -8.97
C ASP A 49 -7.90 10.90 -8.52
N PHE A 50 -6.97 11.35 -7.67
CA PHE A 50 -5.94 10.49 -7.10
C PHE A 50 -6.55 9.29 -6.36
N LEU A 51 -7.51 9.54 -5.45
CA LEU A 51 -8.16 8.47 -4.68
C LEU A 51 -8.94 7.48 -5.55
N ARG A 52 -9.38 7.89 -6.74
CA ARG A 52 -10.08 7.03 -7.69
C ARG A 52 -9.12 6.17 -8.52
N LEU A 53 -7.97 6.71 -8.91
CA LEU A 53 -7.06 6.08 -9.87
C LEU A 53 -5.92 5.31 -9.21
N PHE A 54 -5.45 5.74 -8.04
CA PHE A 54 -4.26 5.19 -7.40
C PHE A 54 -4.42 3.77 -6.83
N PRO A 55 -5.54 3.39 -6.16
CA PRO A 55 -5.64 2.10 -5.46
C PRO A 55 -5.46 0.85 -6.34
N THR A 56 -5.71 0.98 -7.65
CA THR A 56 -5.54 -0.12 -8.62
C THR A 56 -4.16 -0.14 -9.27
N ASN A 57 -3.35 0.90 -9.08
CA ASN A 57 -2.09 1.14 -9.78
C ASN A 57 -0.91 1.34 -8.80
N GLU A 58 -1.02 0.77 -7.59
CA GLU A 58 -0.06 0.99 -6.50
C GLU A 58 1.35 0.48 -6.82
N VAL A 59 1.44 -0.55 -7.67
CA VAL A 59 2.70 -1.18 -8.12
C VAL A 59 2.92 -1.08 -9.63
N ASP A 60 2.00 -0.45 -10.36
CA ASP A 60 2.14 -0.27 -11.81
C ASP A 60 3.05 0.94 -12.12
N GLN A 61 4.31 0.67 -12.45
CA GLN A 61 5.28 1.69 -12.85
C GLN A 61 4.89 2.39 -14.17
N GLY A 62 4.06 1.77 -15.00
CA GLY A 62 3.54 2.38 -16.23
C GLY A 62 2.46 3.44 -15.99
N TRP A 63 1.86 3.45 -14.80
CA TRP A 63 0.73 4.34 -14.48
C TRP A 63 1.11 5.83 -14.54
N ALA A 64 2.26 6.20 -13.97
CA ALA A 64 2.74 7.58 -13.99
C ALA A 64 3.00 8.07 -15.43
N ALA A 65 3.62 7.22 -16.26
CA ALA A 65 3.86 7.49 -17.68
C ALA A 65 2.54 7.60 -18.48
N PHE A 66 1.55 6.76 -18.17
CA PHE A 66 0.22 6.82 -18.79
C PHE A 66 -0.48 8.16 -18.48
N LEU A 67 -0.43 8.60 -17.21
CA LEU A 67 -0.99 9.89 -16.81
C LEU A 67 -0.26 11.08 -17.46
N ALA A 68 1.07 10.98 -17.60
CA ALA A 68 1.88 12.01 -18.25
C ALA A 68 1.59 12.17 -19.75
N ARG A 69 1.21 11.08 -20.43
CA ARG A 69 0.80 11.09 -21.85
C ARG A 69 -0.67 11.47 -22.06
N GLY A 70 -1.43 11.58 -20.98
CA GLY A 70 -2.85 11.93 -21.03
C GLY A 70 -3.10 13.40 -21.42
N LYS A 71 -4.38 13.75 -21.59
CA LYS A 71 -4.83 15.13 -21.87
C LYS A 71 -5.23 15.89 -20.60
N ALA A 72 -4.97 15.33 -19.43
CA ALA A 72 -5.34 15.96 -18.18
C ALA A 72 -4.48 17.21 -17.93
N LYS A 73 -5.04 18.22 -17.26
CA LYS A 73 -4.32 19.47 -16.95
C LYS A 73 -3.04 19.25 -16.13
N TYR A 74 -2.98 18.14 -15.40
CA TYR A 74 -1.83 17.73 -14.58
C TYR A 74 -0.83 16.84 -15.33
N ALA A 75 -1.08 16.45 -16.58
CA ALA A 75 -0.25 15.47 -17.30
C ALA A 75 1.20 15.92 -17.44
N GLU A 76 1.44 17.17 -17.86
CA GLU A 76 2.80 17.72 -17.97
C GLU A 76 3.53 17.74 -16.62
N ALA A 77 2.82 18.12 -15.55
CA ALA A 77 3.38 18.18 -14.21
C ALA A 77 3.66 16.79 -13.63
N ILE A 78 2.81 15.80 -13.92
CA ILE A 78 3.07 14.39 -13.60
C ILE A 78 4.33 13.89 -14.32
N GLY A 79 4.54 14.28 -15.58
CA GLY A 79 5.77 13.94 -16.31
C GLY A 79 7.05 14.42 -15.61
N ARG A 80 7.00 15.55 -14.89
CA ARG A 80 8.15 16.07 -14.13
C ARG A 80 8.43 15.29 -12.84
N VAL A 81 7.39 14.76 -12.20
CA VAL A 81 7.51 13.96 -10.97
C VAL A 81 7.49 12.45 -11.22
N GLN A 82 7.39 12.03 -12.49
CA GLN A 82 7.24 10.63 -12.90
C GLN A 82 8.33 9.74 -12.29
N ALA A 83 9.60 10.13 -12.43
CA ALA A 83 10.72 9.35 -11.90
C ALA A 83 10.64 9.15 -10.38
N GLU A 84 10.17 10.16 -9.63
CA GLU A 84 10.02 10.05 -8.18
C GLU A 84 8.83 9.16 -7.80
N VAL A 85 7.73 9.21 -8.55
CA VAL A 85 6.60 8.29 -8.38
C VAL A 85 7.03 6.86 -8.65
N GLU A 86 7.75 6.61 -9.75
CA GLU A 86 8.28 5.29 -10.11
C GLU A 86 9.24 4.75 -9.05
N ARG A 87 10.10 5.59 -8.46
CA ARG A 87 10.96 5.21 -7.32
C ARG A 87 10.14 4.80 -6.10
N CYS A 88 9.05 5.51 -5.79
CA CYS A 88 8.16 5.14 -4.68
C CYS A 88 7.41 3.83 -4.96
N GLN A 89 6.96 3.61 -6.19
CA GLN A 89 6.34 2.35 -6.61
C GLN A 89 7.36 1.19 -6.58
N GLN A 90 8.61 1.41 -6.97
CA GLN A 90 9.67 0.40 -6.86
C GLN A 90 9.86 -0.05 -5.41
N LYS A 91 9.84 0.87 -4.44
CA LYS A 91 9.91 0.52 -3.01
C LYS A 91 8.72 -0.32 -2.54
N LEU A 92 7.54 -0.16 -3.15
CA LEU A 92 6.38 -0.99 -2.88
C LEU A 92 6.58 -2.40 -3.47
N ILE A 93 7.08 -2.50 -4.71
CA ILE A 93 7.42 -3.78 -5.36
C ILE A 93 8.48 -4.54 -4.55
N ASP A 94 9.53 -3.83 -4.10
CA ASP A 94 10.59 -4.43 -3.28
C ASP A 94 10.02 -4.94 -1.94
N LEU A 95 9.02 -4.24 -1.37
CA LEU A 95 8.33 -4.68 -0.16
C LEU A 95 7.45 -5.91 -0.42
N GLU A 96 6.78 -6.01 -1.57
CA GLU A 96 6.05 -7.22 -1.95
C GLU A 96 7.00 -8.41 -2.10
N ALA A 97 8.17 -8.20 -2.72
CA ALA A 97 9.20 -9.23 -2.85
C ALA A 97 9.80 -9.65 -1.49
N GLU A 98 10.01 -8.70 -0.57
CA GLU A 98 10.54 -8.96 0.78
C GLU A 98 9.56 -9.75 1.64
N THR A 99 8.26 -9.42 1.54
CA THR A 99 7.23 -10.01 2.39
C THR A 99 6.54 -11.23 1.77
N GLY A 100 6.65 -11.40 0.45
CA GLY A 100 5.90 -12.40 -0.32
C GLY A 100 4.39 -12.13 -0.35
N LEU A 101 3.97 -10.90 -0.02
CA LEU A 101 2.56 -10.49 0.04
C LEU A 101 2.35 -9.26 -0.83
N THR A 102 1.21 -9.21 -1.52
CA THR A 102 0.82 -8.02 -2.27
C THR A 102 0.44 -6.87 -1.33
N VAL A 103 0.55 -5.63 -1.81
CA VAL A 103 0.12 -4.44 -1.05
C VAL A 103 -1.35 -4.55 -0.66
N ALA A 104 -2.19 -5.12 -1.53
CA ALA A 104 -3.60 -5.38 -1.27
C ALA A 104 -3.80 -6.37 -0.10
N GLU A 105 -3.04 -7.47 -0.07
CA GLU A 105 -3.08 -8.45 1.01
C GLU A 105 -2.59 -7.86 2.34
N ILE A 106 -1.50 -7.09 2.33
CA ILE A 106 -0.98 -6.41 3.53
C ILE A 106 -2.07 -5.51 4.15
N LYS A 107 -2.82 -4.78 3.31
CA LYS A 107 -3.95 -3.93 3.74
C LYS A 107 -5.13 -4.76 4.26
N ASP A 108 -5.50 -5.85 3.59
CA ASP A 108 -6.61 -6.70 4.02
C ASP A 108 -6.31 -7.43 5.34
N ILE A 109 -5.09 -7.95 5.51
CA ILE A 109 -4.64 -8.56 6.76
C ILE A 109 -4.76 -7.56 7.92
N ASN A 110 -4.30 -6.32 7.73
CA ASN A 110 -4.45 -5.29 8.75
C ASN A 110 -5.92 -4.97 9.05
N ARG A 111 -6.78 -4.89 8.03
CA ARG A 111 -8.21 -4.66 8.20
C ARG A 111 -8.85 -5.76 9.04
N ARG A 112 -8.58 -7.03 8.71
CA ARG A 112 -9.08 -8.20 9.45
C ARG A 112 -8.56 -8.24 10.89
N MET A 113 -7.28 -7.93 11.09
CA MET A 113 -6.66 -7.85 12.41
C MET A 113 -7.29 -6.75 13.27
N SER A 114 -7.50 -5.55 12.72
CA SER A 114 -8.14 -4.45 13.44
C SER A 114 -9.58 -4.78 13.85
N ILE A 115 -10.32 -5.54 13.03
CA ILE A 115 -11.67 -6.03 13.37
C ILE A 115 -11.61 -7.06 14.50
N GLY A 116 -10.66 -8.00 14.43
CA GLY A 116 -10.44 -9.02 15.47
C GLY A 116 -10.08 -8.41 16.83
N GLU A 117 -9.15 -7.45 16.85
CA GLU A 117 -8.77 -6.72 18.08
C GLU A 117 -9.92 -5.89 18.65
N ALA A 118 -10.70 -5.22 17.79
CA ALA A 118 -11.86 -4.45 18.25
C ALA A 118 -12.96 -5.34 18.84
N LYS A 119 -13.15 -6.55 18.30
CA LYS A 119 -14.10 -7.54 18.82
C LYS A 119 -13.62 -8.15 20.14
N ALA A 120 -12.33 -8.47 20.24
CA ALA A 120 -11.72 -9.00 21.47
C ALA A 120 -11.66 -7.99 22.61
N ARG A 121 -11.53 -6.68 22.32
CA ARG A 121 -11.55 -5.60 23.33
C ARG A 121 -12.95 -5.27 23.85
N ARG A 122 -14.00 -5.61 23.10
CA ARG A 122 -15.41 -5.32 23.45
C ARG A 122 -16.12 -6.48 24.16
N ALA A 123 -15.51 -7.67 24.17
CA ALA A 123 -15.96 -8.83 24.92
C ALA A 123 -15.30 -8.85 26.30
#